data_AF-I7BKV2-F1
#
_entry.id   AF-I7BKV2-F1
#
_cell.length_a   1.000
_cell.length_b   1.000
_cell.length_c   1.000
_cell.angle_alpha   90.00
_cell.angle_beta   90.00
_cell.angle_gamma   90.00
#
_symmetry.space_group_name_H-M   'P 1'
#
loop_
_entity.id
_entity.type
_entity.pdbx_description
1 polymer ?
#
loop_
_entity_poly.entity_id
_entity_poly.type
_entity_poly.pdbx_seq_one_letter_code
_entity_poly.pdbx_strand_id
1 'polypeptide(L)' 'MMNQDALAPETEYRVVRSDTPVNVDGFKIGEPTGEIMCEACHRRAKNIDEIPHTQDCPQR' A
#
# COMPACT_ATOMS: atom_id res chain seq x y z
N MET A 1 -1.69 -12.89 -19.84
CA MET A 1 -2.10 -12.08 -18.68
C MET A 1 -1.16 -10.90 -18.66
N MET A 2 -1.63 -9.70 -18.99
CA MET A 2 -0.83 -8.49 -18.82
C MET A 2 -0.85 -8.16 -17.32
N ASN A 3 0.27 -8.32 -16.63
CA ASN A 3 0.47 -7.60 -15.36
C ASN A 3 0.48 -6.11 -15.71
N GLN A 4 -0.34 -5.31 -15.03
CA GLN A 4 -0.17 -3.87 -15.09
C GLN A 4 1.18 -3.51 -14.50
N ASP A 5 1.86 -2.56 -15.14
CA ASP A 5 3.11 -2.02 -14.65
C ASP A 5 2.83 -1.21 -13.38
N ALA A 6 3.48 -1.57 -12.27
CA ALA A 6 3.30 -0.87 -10.99
C ALA A 6 3.68 0.62 -11.08
N LEU A 7 4.48 1.00 -12.08
CA LEU A 7 4.92 2.37 -12.32
C LEU A 7 4.10 3.09 -13.41
N ALA A 8 3.00 2.50 -13.87
CA ALA A 8 2.13 3.15 -14.84
C ALA A 8 1.52 4.44 -14.24
N PRO A 9 1.35 5.52 -15.01
CA PRO A 9 0.88 6.79 -14.48
C PRO A 9 -0.54 6.75 -13.90
N GLU A 10 -1.33 5.74 -14.25
CA GLU A 10 -2.66 5.48 -13.71
C GLU A 10 -2.68 4.68 -12.41
N THR A 11 -1.54 4.19 -11.90
CA THR A 11 -1.48 3.51 -10.61
C THR A 11 -1.38 4.52 -9.47
N GLU A 12 -2.22 4.33 -8.45
CA GLU A 12 -2.21 5.17 -7.25
C GLU A 12 -1.89 4.36 -6.00
N TYR A 13 -1.01 4.92 -5.18
CA TYR A 13 -0.57 4.34 -3.92
C TYR A 13 -0.52 5.39 -2.81
N ARG A 14 -0.68 4.93 -1.57
CA ARG A 14 -0.57 5.75 -0.38
C ARG A 14 0.42 5.15 0.60
N VAL A 15 1.26 6.00 1.17
CA VAL A 15 2.09 5.64 2.33
C VAL A 15 1.19 5.47 3.55
N VAL A 16 1.19 4.29 4.15
CA VAL A 16 0.42 4.01 5.36
C VAL A 16 1.10 4.70 6.54
N ARG A 17 0.33 5.54 7.24
CA ARG A 17 0.76 6.23 8.46
C ARG A 17 0.05 5.63 9.66
N SER A 18 0.75 5.56 10.79
CA SER A 18 0.17 5.05 12.03
C SER A 18 -0.93 6.00 12.52
N ASP A 19 -2.08 5.44 12.88
CA ASP A 19 -3.18 6.11 13.57
C ASP A 19 -3.36 5.60 15.01
N THR A 20 -2.46 4.72 15.47
CA THR A 20 -2.52 4.12 16.80
C THR A 20 -1.46 4.70 17.75
N PRO A 21 -1.64 4.60 19.08
CA PRO A 21 -0.61 5.02 20.02
C PRO A 21 0.68 4.20 19.88
N VAL A 22 1.83 4.84 20.13
CA VAL A 22 3.18 4.26 19.93
C VAL A 22 3.43 2.94 20.65
N ASN A 23 2.70 2.64 21.72
CA ASN A 23 2.83 1.36 22.43
C ASN A 23 2.11 0.19 21.74
N VAL A 24 1.37 0.43 20.67
CA VAL A 24 0.63 -0.61 19.92
C VAL A 24 1.46 -1.12 18.75
N ASP A 25 2.00 -0.22 17.92
CA ASP A 25 2.71 -0.56 16.67
C ASP A 25 4.17 -0.07 16.63
N GLY A 26 4.61 0.68 17.65
CA GLY A 26 5.97 1.22 17.74
C GLY A 26 6.18 2.54 16.99
N PHE A 27 5.16 3.11 16.35
CA PHE A 27 5.24 4.35 15.56
C PHE A 27 4.53 5.50 16.26
N LYS A 28 5.00 6.75 16.07
CA LYS A 28 4.20 7.90 16.50
C LYS A 28 2.96 8.04 15.62
N ILE A 29 1.88 8.57 16.18
CA ILE A 29 0.69 8.93 15.39
C ILE A 29 1.09 9.87 14.26
N GLY A 30 0.72 9.51 13.04
CA GLY A 30 1.05 10.19 11.79
C GLY A 30 2.40 9.77 11.17
N GLU A 31 3.20 8.95 11.84
CA GLU A 31 4.50 8.49 11.33
C GLU A 31 4.32 7.42 10.24
N PRO A 32 5.14 7.44 9.16
CA PRO A 32 5.12 6.38 8.15
C PRO A 32 5.46 5.02 8.77
N THR A 33 4.62 4.02 8.48
CA THR A 33 4.82 2.63 8.96
C THR A 33 5.83 1.84 8.12
N GLY A 34 6.19 2.37 6.95
CA GLY A 34 6.99 1.66 5.93
C GLY A 34 6.16 0.75 5.02
N GLU A 35 4.84 0.67 5.22
CA GLU A 35 3.94 0.02 4.28
C GLU A 35 3.39 0.99 3.24
N ILE A 36 3.19 0.49 2.03
CA ILE A 36 2.53 1.15 0.93
C ILE A 36 1.23 0.41 0.63
N MET A 37 0.14 1.17 0.46
CA MET A 37 -1.20 0.66 0.19
C MET A 37 -1.63 1.04 -1.22
N CYS A 38 -2.21 0.10 -1.94
CA CYS A 38 -2.89 0.36 -3.21
C CYS A 38 -4.23 1.08 -2.94
N GLU A 39 -4.48 2.22 -3.60
CA GLU A 39 -5.72 2.98 -3.41
C GLU A 39 -6.94 2.28 -4.06
N ALA A 40 -6.73 1.37 -5.01
CA ALA A 40 -7.84 0.66 -5.67
C ALA A 40 -8.38 -0.55 -4.88
N CYS A 41 -7.52 -1.32 -4.22
CA CYS A 41 -7.91 -2.56 -3.51
C CYS A 41 -7.57 -2.59 -2.02
N HIS A 42 -6.91 -1.55 -1.51
CA HIS A 42 -6.51 -1.37 -0.10
C HIS A 42 -5.61 -2.48 0.47
N ARG A 43 -5.04 -3.33 -0.40
CA ARG A 43 -3.97 -4.25 -0.03
C ARG A 43 -2.67 -3.47 0.13
N ARG A 44 -1.80 -3.95 1.02
CA ARG A 44 -0.56 -3.27 1.39
C ARG A 44 0.60 -4.26 1.54
N ALA A 45 1.79 -3.75 1.28
CA ALA A 45 3.07 -4.44 1.45
C ALA A 45 4.17 -3.39 1.70
N LYS A 46 5.42 -3.83 1.93
CA LYS A 46 6.56 -2.91 2.09
C LYS A 46 7.08 -2.37 0.76
N ASN A 47 6.71 -2.99 -0.35
CA ASN A 47 7.08 -2.58 -1.70
C ASN A 47 5.83 -2.65 -2.60
N ILE A 48 5.71 -1.71 -3.54
CA ILE A 48 4.59 -1.63 -4.49
C ILE A 48 4.47 -2.88 -5.38
N ASP A 49 5.61 -3.47 -5.76
CA ASP A 49 5.66 -4.68 -6.60
C ASP A 49 5.23 -5.95 -5.85
N GLU A 50 5.19 -5.90 -4.51
CA GLU A 50 4.89 -7.03 -3.64
C GLU A 50 3.47 -6.94 -3.05
N ILE A 51 2.67 -5.95 -3.46
CA ILE A 51 1.30 -5.80 -2.95
C ILE A 51 0.47 -7.00 -3.41
N PRO A 52 -0.15 -7.77 -2.48
CA PRO A 52 -0.96 -8.92 -2.82
C PRO A 52 -2.35 -8.47 -3.28
N HIS A 53 -2.43 -7.93 -4.50
CA HIS A 53 -3.65 -7.39 -5.09
C HIS A 53 -4.80 -8.42 -5.10
N THR A 54 -6.03 -7.93 -4.94
CA THR A 54 -7.22 -8.74 -5.18
C THR A 54 -7.35 -9.12 -6.65
N GLN A 55 -8.06 -10.20 -6.96
CA GLN A 55 -8.22 -10.67 -8.34
C GLN A 55 -8.84 -9.60 -9.26
N ASP A 56 -9.77 -8.81 -8.73
CA ASP A 56 -10.49 -7.75 -9.45
C ASP A 56 -9.81 -6.38 -9.34
N CYS A 57 -8.57 -6.30 -8.86
CA CYS A 57 -7.88 -5.01 -8.71
C CYS A 57 -7.46 -4.46 -10.09
N PRO A 58 -7.80 -3.21 -10.42
CA PRO A 58 -7.43 -2.56 -11.68
C PRO A 58 -5.96 -2.06 -11.71
N GLN A 59 -5.12 -2.53 -10.79
CA GLN A 59 -3.67 -2.24 -10.71
C GLN A 59 -2.85 -3.54 -10.58
N ARG A 60 -3.40 -4.69 -11.00
CA ARG A 60 -2.81 -6.02 -10.79
C ARG A 60 -1.84 -6.43 -11.90
#